data_AF-A0A2D3VC64-F1
#
_entry.id   AF-A0A2D3VC64-F1
#
_cell.length_a   1.000
_cell.length_b   1.000
_cell.length_c   1.000
_cell.angle_alpha   90.00
_cell.angle_beta   90.00
_cell.angle_gamma   90.00
#
_symmetry.space_group_name_H-M   'P 1'
#
loop_
_entity.id
_entity.type
_entity.pdbx_description
1 polymer ?
#
loop_
_entity_poly.entity_id
_entity_poly.type
_entity_poly.pdbx_seq_one_letter_code
_entity_poly.pdbx_strand_id
1 'polypeptide(L)'
;MPKGVEVTQEINQPGAEYDDERDVLGRIDYTFFTGDKAGQTVKDRWIYFQDGCVVKNFKEPDDQIVLGCYTTNNDVAATLSKFGNGWVDTIGLHPEADDSWFESVGIDAPDGLQYDIGWDVIEATMLGAYGEKQAASNSSTSQQPSSTSSTSDPTTAEQSGSSQCSSSTIWFLGALYLTVLALW
;
A
#
# COMPACT_ATOMS: atom_id res chain seq x y z
N MET A 1 5.21 -5.33 -11.92
CA MET A 1 3.88 -4.73 -11.75
C MET A 1 2.83 -5.47 -12.57
N PRO A 2 1.57 -5.58 -12.07
CA PRO A 2 0.43 -6.02 -12.85
C PRO A 2 0.29 -5.23 -14.17
N LYS A 3 -0.29 -5.86 -15.19
CA LYS A 3 -0.44 -5.22 -16.50
C LYS A 3 -1.36 -4.01 -16.40
N GLY A 4 -0.91 -2.88 -16.94
CA GLY A 4 -1.67 -1.62 -16.97
C GLY A 4 -1.37 -0.69 -15.81
N VAL A 5 -0.63 -1.15 -14.80
CA VAL A 5 -0.15 -0.32 -13.70
C VAL A 5 1.00 0.55 -14.17
N GLU A 6 0.90 1.84 -13.88
CA GLU A 6 1.93 2.82 -14.20
C GLU A 6 2.63 3.26 -12.92
N VAL A 7 3.94 3.45 -12.99
CA VAL A 7 4.73 4.07 -11.92
C VAL A 7 5.38 5.31 -12.51
N THR A 8 5.08 6.45 -11.91
CA THR A 8 5.55 7.77 -12.33
C THR A 8 6.20 8.50 -11.15
N GLN A 9 6.81 9.67 -11.37
CA GLN A 9 7.42 10.44 -10.28
C GLN A 9 6.40 11.40 -9.65
N GLU A 10 6.39 11.49 -8.32
CA GLU A 10 5.56 12.39 -7.52
C GLU A 10 5.80 13.85 -7.90
N ILE A 11 7.06 14.26 -8.10
CA ILE A 11 7.42 15.66 -8.40
C ILE A 11 6.82 16.18 -9.72
N ASN A 12 6.34 15.29 -10.59
CA ASN A 12 5.69 15.65 -11.85
C ASN A 12 4.14 15.61 -11.75
N GLN A 13 3.59 15.37 -10.56
CA GLN A 13 2.14 15.22 -10.38
C GLN A 13 1.44 16.54 -10.04
N PRO A 14 0.20 16.73 -10.54
CA PRO A 14 -0.62 17.86 -10.13
C PRO A 14 -0.85 17.86 -8.61
N GLY A 15 -0.47 18.96 -7.94
CA GLY A 15 -0.67 19.12 -6.51
C GLY A 15 0.41 18.48 -5.62
N ALA A 16 1.48 17.94 -6.21
CA ALA A 16 2.64 17.47 -5.48
C ALA A 16 3.19 18.54 -4.53
N GLU A 17 3.73 18.12 -3.39
CA GLU A 17 4.29 19.06 -2.40
C GLU A 17 5.57 19.75 -2.92
N TYR A 18 6.28 19.06 -3.81
CA TYR A 18 7.54 19.50 -4.42
C TYR A 18 7.50 19.23 -5.92
N ASP A 19 8.20 20.05 -6.70
CA ASP A 19 8.29 19.98 -8.17
C ASP A 19 9.73 19.89 -8.69
N ASP A 20 10.67 19.53 -7.81
CA ASP A 20 12.09 19.38 -8.13
C ASP A 20 12.73 18.15 -7.45
N GLU A 21 13.93 17.78 -7.91
CA GLU A 21 14.65 16.57 -7.50
C GLU A 21 15.50 16.76 -6.22
N ARG A 22 15.16 17.73 -5.38
CA ARG A 22 15.92 17.94 -4.14
C ARG A 22 15.52 16.91 -3.09
N ASP A 23 16.50 16.52 -2.30
CA ASP A 23 16.27 15.79 -1.06
C ASP A 23 15.49 16.68 -0.08
N VAL A 24 14.30 16.23 0.30
CA VAL A 24 13.37 16.94 1.18
C VAL A 24 12.65 15.95 2.10
N LEU A 25 11.73 16.44 2.92
CA LEU A 25 10.80 15.58 3.66
C LEU A 25 9.49 15.51 2.92
N GLY A 26 8.95 14.32 2.68
CA GLY A 26 7.58 14.12 2.20
C GLY A 26 6.66 13.73 3.34
N ARG A 27 5.35 13.97 3.17
CA ARG A 27 4.33 13.54 4.13
C ARG A 27 3.49 12.40 3.60
N ILE A 28 3.31 11.38 4.44
CA ILE A 28 2.51 10.22 4.12
C ILE A 28 1.42 9.96 5.15
N ASP A 29 0.25 9.59 4.63
CA ASP A 29 -0.79 8.90 5.36
C ASP A 29 -0.61 7.39 5.13
N TYR A 30 -0.18 6.64 6.15
CA TYR A 30 0.19 5.23 6.02
C TYR A 30 -0.67 4.33 6.90
N THR A 31 -1.18 3.24 6.34
CA THR A 31 -1.95 2.22 7.04
C THR A 31 -1.10 0.96 7.20
N PHE A 32 -0.81 0.61 8.45
CA PHE A 32 -0.04 -0.59 8.77
C PHE A 32 -0.79 -1.85 8.32
N PHE A 33 -0.07 -2.77 7.70
CA PHE A 33 -0.64 -4.04 7.25
C PHE A 33 -0.40 -5.18 8.24
N THR A 34 0.63 -5.07 9.07
CA THR A 34 1.15 -6.17 9.90
C THR A 34 1.33 -5.79 11.37
N GLY A 35 1.66 -6.79 12.18
CA GLY A 35 1.92 -6.63 13.62
C GLY A 35 0.75 -6.08 14.43
N ASP A 36 1.06 -5.53 15.61
CA ASP A 36 0.07 -4.98 16.54
C ASP A 36 -0.61 -3.70 16.01
N LYS A 37 -0.01 -3.06 15.00
CA LYS A 37 -0.54 -1.86 14.35
C LYS A 37 -1.42 -2.16 13.14
N ALA A 38 -1.57 -3.42 12.72
CA ALA A 38 -2.33 -3.78 11.52
C ALA A 38 -3.72 -3.12 11.48
N GLY A 39 -4.04 -2.49 10.35
CA GLY A 39 -5.27 -1.74 10.11
C GLY A 39 -5.30 -0.32 10.70
N GLN A 40 -4.28 0.09 11.47
CA GLN A 40 -4.19 1.46 11.99
C GLN A 40 -3.54 2.38 10.97
N THR A 41 -4.13 3.57 10.78
CA THR A 41 -3.58 4.60 9.91
C THR A 41 -2.89 5.69 10.74
N VAL A 42 -1.62 5.94 10.45
CA VAL A 42 -0.92 7.16 10.85
C VAL A 42 -1.06 8.20 9.75
N LYS A 43 -1.16 9.47 10.14
CA LYS A 43 -1.43 10.60 9.24
C LYS A 43 -0.30 11.60 9.32
N ASP A 44 -0.04 12.29 8.21
CA ASP A 44 0.86 13.45 8.15
C ASP A 44 2.28 13.15 8.66
N ARG A 45 2.79 11.93 8.44
CA ARG A 45 4.11 11.51 8.92
C ARG A 45 5.20 12.01 7.98
N TRP A 46 6.21 12.69 8.54
CA TRP A 46 7.39 13.13 7.80
C TRP A 46 8.37 11.97 7.58
N ILE A 47 8.71 11.72 6.32
CA ILE A 47 9.70 10.71 5.89
C ILE A 47 10.64 11.38 4.87
N TYR A 48 11.89 10.92 4.80
CA TYR A 48 12.82 11.35 3.75
C TYR A 48 12.24 11.09 2.35
N PHE A 49 12.44 12.03 1.44
CA PHE A 49 11.93 11.99 0.08
C PHE A 49 13.01 12.39 -0.91
N GLN A 50 13.24 11.54 -1.90
CA GLN A 50 14.13 11.75 -3.05
C GLN A 50 13.43 11.15 -4.27
N ASP A 51 12.88 11.99 -5.14
CA ASP A 51 12.24 11.57 -6.40
C ASP A 51 11.19 10.47 -6.26
N GLY A 52 10.34 10.58 -5.23
CA GLY A 52 9.42 9.51 -4.87
C GLY A 52 8.46 9.12 -6.00
N CYS A 53 8.02 7.87 -5.98
CA CYS A 53 7.13 7.34 -7.01
C CYS A 53 5.65 7.51 -6.66
N VAL A 54 4.80 7.48 -7.69
CA VAL A 54 3.34 7.38 -7.63
C VAL A 54 2.90 6.19 -8.46
N VAL A 55 2.05 5.35 -7.87
CA VAL A 55 1.45 4.18 -8.54
C VAL A 55 0.06 4.51 -9.08
N LYS A 56 -0.19 4.20 -10.35
CA LYS A 56 -1.43 4.54 -11.07
C LYS A 56 -2.00 3.37 -11.85
N ASN A 57 -3.25 3.52 -12.28
CA ASN A 57 -4.00 2.60 -13.13
C ASN A 57 -4.04 1.16 -12.59
N PHE A 58 -4.22 1.03 -11.27
CA PHE A 58 -4.34 -0.25 -10.58
C PHE A 58 -5.79 -0.64 -10.26
N LYS A 59 -5.98 -1.89 -9.84
CA LYS A 59 -7.27 -2.44 -9.40
C LYS A 59 -7.14 -3.02 -7.99
N GLU A 60 -7.88 -2.44 -7.05
CA GLU A 60 -8.03 -2.98 -5.69
C GLU A 60 -9.31 -3.83 -5.57
N PRO A 61 -9.34 -4.82 -4.66
CA PRO A 61 -8.21 -5.36 -3.89
C PRO A 61 -7.53 -6.56 -4.61
N ASP A 62 -7.95 -6.87 -5.84
CA ASP A 62 -7.63 -8.15 -6.48
C ASP A 62 -6.13 -8.31 -6.78
N ASP A 63 -5.51 -7.25 -7.32
CA ASP A 63 -4.11 -7.25 -7.77
C ASP A 63 -3.22 -6.30 -6.97
N GLN A 64 -3.81 -5.39 -6.19
CA GLN A 64 -3.11 -4.37 -5.42
C GLN A 64 -3.80 -4.02 -4.10
N ILE A 65 -2.99 -3.67 -3.12
CA ILE A 65 -3.41 -3.13 -1.82
C ILE A 65 -2.66 -1.82 -1.62
N VAL A 66 -3.38 -0.72 -1.40
CA VAL A 66 -2.76 0.56 -1.04
C VAL A 66 -2.38 0.58 0.45
N LEU A 67 -1.11 0.88 0.72
CA LEU A 67 -0.58 1.03 2.07
C LEU A 67 -0.47 2.49 2.49
N GLY A 68 -0.22 3.40 1.55
CA GLY A 68 -0.12 4.81 1.90
C GLY A 68 -0.18 5.77 0.74
N CYS A 69 -0.45 7.03 1.10
CA CYS A 69 -0.77 8.11 0.18
C CYS A 69 0.03 9.35 0.57
N TYR A 70 0.51 10.10 -0.42
CA TYR A 70 1.04 11.44 -0.14
C TYR A 70 -0.07 12.29 0.45
N THR A 71 0.19 12.93 1.60
CA THR A 71 -0.84 13.66 2.34
C THR A 71 -1.37 14.88 1.57
N THR A 72 -0.57 15.46 0.67
CA THR A 72 -0.86 16.73 -0.03
C THR A 72 -1.80 16.60 -1.23
N ASN A 73 -1.57 15.61 -2.10
CA ASN A 73 -2.37 15.38 -3.32
C ASN A 73 -3.17 14.08 -3.27
N ASN A 74 -3.00 13.27 -2.22
CA ASN A 74 -3.65 11.97 -2.05
C ASN A 74 -3.29 10.97 -3.17
N ASP A 75 -2.16 11.19 -3.84
CA ASP A 75 -1.59 10.23 -4.79
C ASP A 75 -1.01 9.03 -4.05
N VAL A 76 -1.03 7.87 -4.70
CA VAL A 76 -0.63 6.61 -4.06
C VAL A 76 0.88 6.52 -3.96
N ALA A 77 1.37 6.66 -2.74
CA ALA A 77 2.78 6.63 -2.39
C ALA A 77 3.28 5.20 -2.11
N ALA A 78 2.43 4.30 -1.60
CA ALA A 78 2.83 2.95 -1.26
C ALA A 78 1.77 1.88 -1.60
N THR A 79 2.18 0.78 -2.23
CA THR A 79 1.31 -0.36 -2.56
C THR A 79 2.00 -1.70 -2.35
N LEU A 80 1.19 -2.74 -2.16
CA LEU A 80 1.57 -4.14 -2.41
C LEU A 80 0.90 -4.59 -3.69
N SER A 81 1.68 -5.12 -4.63
CA SER A 81 1.20 -5.57 -5.93
C SER A 81 1.49 -7.06 -6.14
N LYS A 82 0.50 -7.81 -6.62
CA LYS A 82 0.72 -9.21 -7.02
C LYS A 82 1.64 -9.30 -8.23
N PHE A 83 2.57 -10.24 -8.19
CA PHE A 83 3.44 -10.58 -9.31
C PHE A 83 3.75 -12.09 -9.33
N GLY A 84 3.11 -12.80 -10.26
CA GLY A 84 3.16 -14.26 -10.30
C GLY A 84 2.52 -14.86 -9.04
N ASN A 85 3.29 -15.63 -8.27
CA ASN A 85 2.86 -16.26 -7.01
C ASN A 85 3.36 -15.49 -5.77
N GLY A 86 3.77 -14.24 -5.94
CA GLY A 86 4.36 -13.43 -4.88
C GLY A 86 3.87 -11.98 -4.94
N TRP A 87 4.44 -11.17 -4.07
CA TRP A 87 4.09 -9.76 -3.91
C TRP A 87 5.33 -8.90 -4.07
N VAL A 88 5.10 -7.69 -4.56
CA VAL A 88 6.11 -6.64 -4.73
C VAL A 88 5.55 -5.40 -4.05
N ASP A 89 6.26 -4.87 -3.06
CA ASP A 89 5.98 -3.54 -2.55
C ASP A 89 6.55 -2.46 -3.46
N THR A 90 5.96 -1.29 -3.34
CA THR A 90 6.51 -0.03 -3.83
C THR A 90 6.18 1.02 -2.81
N ILE A 91 7.17 1.84 -2.45
CA ILE A 91 7.00 3.01 -1.59
C ILE A 91 7.83 4.15 -2.17
N GLY A 92 7.21 5.32 -2.30
CA GLY A 92 7.85 6.49 -2.89
C GLY A 92 8.66 7.33 -1.91
N LEU A 93 8.38 7.23 -0.60
CA LEU A 93 9.22 7.81 0.43
C LEU A 93 10.28 6.79 0.88
N HIS A 94 11.32 7.26 1.55
CA HIS A 94 12.46 6.44 1.98
C HIS A 94 12.45 6.21 3.49
N PRO A 95 11.59 5.31 4.04
CA PRO A 95 11.60 4.98 5.46
C PRO A 95 12.86 4.25 5.91
N GLU A 96 13.70 3.78 4.97
CA GLU A 96 15.01 3.19 5.22
C GLU A 96 16.12 4.22 5.47
N ALA A 97 15.89 5.49 5.13
CA ALA A 97 16.86 6.56 5.31
C ALA A 97 17.30 6.65 6.78
N ASP A 98 18.61 6.57 7.02
CA ASP A 98 19.20 6.76 8.35
C ASP A 98 19.62 8.22 8.55
N ASP A 99 20.08 8.53 9.77
CA ASP A 99 20.49 9.90 10.15
C ASP A 99 21.49 10.52 9.14
N SER A 100 22.35 9.73 8.51
CA SER A 100 23.38 10.25 7.60
C SER A 100 22.78 10.88 6.34
N TRP A 101 21.61 10.41 5.89
CA TRP A 101 20.91 10.99 4.74
C TRP A 101 20.41 12.39 5.06
N PHE A 102 19.79 12.56 6.22
CA PHE A 102 19.29 13.84 6.73
C PHE A 102 20.44 14.82 7.00
N GLU A 103 21.51 14.35 7.66
CA GLU A 103 22.70 15.16 7.95
C GLU A 103 23.40 15.66 6.68
N SER A 104 23.43 14.84 5.62
CA SER A 104 24.10 15.19 4.37
C SER A 104 23.52 16.42 3.67
N VAL A 105 22.23 16.70 3.90
CA VAL A 105 21.49 17.83 3.31
C VAL A 105 21.02 18.85 4.35
N GLY A 106 21.35 18.64 5.63
CA GLY A 106 21.05 19.56 6.72
C GLY A 106 19.55 19.68 7.03
N ILE A 107 18.83 18.56 6.95
CA ILE A 107 17.39 18.49 7.22
C ILE A 107 17.19 17.82 8.59
N ASP A 108 16.28 18.36 9.41
CA ASP A 108 15.88 17.71 10.67
C ASP A 108 14.75 16.71 10.42
N ALA A 109 14.72 15.58 11.15
CA ALA A 109 13.63 14.59 11.09
C ALA A 109 12.62 14.82 12.23
N PRO A 110 11.56 15.65 12.04
CA PRO A 110 10.66 16.06 13.13
C PRO A 110 9.89 14.88 13.77
N ASP A 111 9.61 13.84 12.99
CA ASP A 111 8.92 12.62 13.42
C ASP A 111 9.88 11.48 13.78
N GLY A 112 11.19 11.74 13.75
CA GLY A 112 12.25 10.74 13.86
C GLY A 112 12.38 9.86 12.60
N LEU A 113 13.22 8.83 12.69
CA LEU A 113 13.40 7.84 11.63
C LEU A 113 12.19 6.89 11.56
N GLN A 114 11.72 6.62 10.35
CA GLN A 114 10.44 5.95 10.10
C GLN A 114 10.58 4.45 9.85
N TYR A 115 11.47 3.81 10.60
CA TYR A 115 11.76 2.39 10.41
C TYR A 115 10.57 1.47 10.66
N ASP A 116 9.58 1.88 11.46
CA ASP A 116 8.37 1.07 11.67
C ASP A 116 7.53 0.94 10.40
N ILE A 117 7.44 1.99 9.58
CA ILE A 117 6.83 1.93 8.25
C ILE A 117 7.69 1.04 7.33
N GLY A 118 9.02 1.21 7.35
CA GLY A 118 9.93 0.39 6.53
C GLY A 118 9.84 -1.11 6.86
N TRP A 119 9.80 -1.47 8.14
CA TRP A 119 9.61 -2.85 8.58
C TRP A 119 8.24 -3.41 8.20
N ASP A 120 7.17 -2.62 8.36
CA ASP A 120 5.82 -3.06 7.99
C ASP A 120 5.71 -3.34 6.49
N VAL A 121 6.29 -2.49 5.62
CA VAL A 121 6.30 -2.75 4.16
C VAL A 121 6.99 -4.08 3.83
N ILE A 122 8.17 -4.32 4.41
CA ILE A 122 8.91 -5.58 4.19
C ILE A 122 8.11 -6.77 4.71
N GLU A 123 7.57 -6.68 5.92
CA GLU A 123 6.78 -7.76 6.52
C GLU A 123 5.50 -8.02 5.70
N ALA A 124 4.83 -6.96 5.25
CA ALA A 124 3.63 -7.04 4.44
C ALA A 124 3.89 -7.70 3.09
N THR A 125 4.99 -7.39 2.42
CA THR A 125 5.42 -8.08 1.20
C THR A 125 5.67 -9.56 1.43
N MET A 126 6.34 -9.90 2.53
CA MET A 126 6.62 -11.28 2.89
C MET A 126 5.32 -12.03 3.24
N LEU A 127 4.39 -11.39 3.96
CA LEU A 127 3.11 -11.96 4.40
C LEU A 127 2.05 -12.01 3.31
N GLY A 128 2.05 -11.10 2.34
CA GLY A 128 1.20 -11.20 1.15
C GLY A 128 1.36 -12.58 0.50
N ALA A 129 2.59 -13.10 0.44
CA ALA A 129 2.87 -14.45 -0.03
C ALA A 129 2.41 -15.58 0.94
N TYR A 130 2.28 -15.31 2.23
CA TYR A 130 1.77 -16.28 3.22
C TYR A 130 0.25 -16.34 3.32
N GLY A 131 -0.45 -15.22 3.11
CA GLY A 131 -1.92 -15.19 3.06
C GLY A 131 -2.47 -16.09 1.94
N GLU A 132 -1.80 -16.12 0.78
CA GLU A 132 -2.14 -17.03 -0.32
C GLU A 132 -1.82 -18.50 -0.01
N LYS A 133 -0.73 -18.80 0.71
CA LYS A 133 -0.41 -20.18 1.11
C LYS A 133 -1.38 -20.75 2.15
N GLN A 134 -1.84 -19.93 3.10
CA GLN A 134 -2.87 -20.36 4.05
C GLN A 134 -4.25 -20.52 3.37
N ALA A 135 -4.58 -19.64 2.41
CA ALA A 135 -5.78 -19.79 1.59
C ALA A 135 -5.71 -21.04 0.68
N ALA A 136 -4.54 -21.36 0.10
CA ALA A 136 -4.31 -22.53 -0.74
C ALA A 136 -4.24 -23.85 0.06
N SER A 137 -3.70 -23.83 1.28
CA SER A 137 -3.75 -24.99 2.19
C SER A 137 -5.16 -25.25 2.72
N ASN A 138 -5.99 -24.22 2.82
CA ASN A 138 -7.39 -24.35 3.25
C ASN A 138 -8.35 -24.64 2.07
N SER A 139 -7.97 -24.33 0.82
CA SER A 139 -8.80 -24.58 -0.38
C SER A 139 -8.60 -25.96 -1.02
N SER A 140 -7.63 -26.76 -0.55
CA SER A 140 -7.39 -28.13 -1.05
C SER A 140 -8.40 -29.18 -0.55
N THR A 141 -9.45 -28.77 0.16
CA THR A 141 -10.63 -29.61 0.46
C THR A 141 -11.90 -29.02 -0.16
N SER A 142 -12.01 -29.05 -1.49
CA SER A 142 -13.28 -29.30 -2.23
C SER A 142 -13.10 -29.12 -3.75
N GLN A 143 -12.98 -30.24 -4.47
CA GLN A 143 -13.41 -30.37 -5.88
C GLN A 143 -14.89 -30.84 -5.84
N GLN A 144 -15.86 -30.52 -6.72
CA GLN A 144 -15.95 -30.12 -8.14
C GLN A 144 -17.47 -29.83 -8.47
N PRO A 145 -17.93 -29.70 -9.74
CA PRO A 145 -18.13 -28.50 -10.58
C PRO A 145 -19.61 -28.11 -10.89
N SER A 146 -19.84 -26.96 -11.53
CA SER A 146 -20.91 -26.79 -12.53
C SER A 146 -20.69 -25.53 -13.40
N SER A 147 -21.44 -25.43 -14.50
CA SER A 147 -21.07 -24.96 -15.84
C SER A 147 -21.80 -23.70 -16.34
N THR A 148 -21.26 -23.09 -17.43
CA THR A 148 -21.93 -22.29 -18.51
C THR A 148 -22.57 -20.92 -18.13
N SER A 149 -22.62 -19.85 -18.92
CA SER A 149 -22.14 -19.43 -20.26
C SER A 149 -22.51 -17.94 -20.50
N SER A 150 -21.86 -17.31 -21.49
CA SER A 150 -22.32 -16.24 -22.41
C SER A 150 -22.44 -14.74 -22.00
N THR A 151 -21.51 -13.95 -22.59
CA THR A 151 -21.68 -12.79 -23.49
C THR A 151 -22.24 -11.46 -22.95
N SER A 152 -21.43 -10.38 -22.98
CA SER A 152 -21.59 -9.20 -23.87
C SER A 152 -20.63 -8.06 -23.53
N ASP A 153 -19.94 -7.54 -24.55
CA ASP A 153 -19.29 -6.22 -24.57
C ASP A 153 -20.35 -5.11 -24.46
N PRO A 154 -19.99 -3.93 -23.91
CA PRO A 154 -19.69 -2.83 -24.81
C PRO A 154 -18.50 -1.94 -24.38
N THR A 155 -17.76 -1.49 -25.40
CA THR A 155 -17.16 -0.16 -25.59
C THR A 155 -17.07 0.75 -24.37
N THR A 156 -15.88 1.17 -23.95
CA THR A 156 -15.71 2.40 -23.14
C THR A 156 -14.38 3.09 -23.43
N ALA A 157 -14.48 4.41 -23.48
CA ALA A 157 -13.46 5.42 -23.71
C ALA A 157 -12.26 5.33 -22.74
N GLU A 158 -11.11 5.77 -23.23
CA GLU A 158 -9.94 6.10 -22.41
C GLU A 158 -10.31 7.19 -21.39
N GLN A 159 -10.56 6.79 -20.14
CA GLN A 159 -10.43 7.67 -18.99
C GLN A 159 -8.99 7.55 -18.51
N SER A 160 -8.20 8.62 -18.66
CA SER A 160 -6.95 8.77 -17.91
C SER A 160 -7.31 8.92 -16.43
N GLY A 161 -7.42 7.80 -15.72
CA GLY A 161 -7.73 7.78 -14.30
C GLY A 161 -6.51 8.19 -13.49
N SER A 162 -6.54 9.37 -12.87
CA SER A 162 -5.64 9.66 -11.76
C SER A 162 -6.02 8.70 -10.62
N SER A 163 -5.19 7.71 -10.34
CA SER A 163 -5.39 6.82 -9.20
C SER A 163 -5.00 7.57 -7.92
N GLN A 164 -6.01 8.17 -7.30
CA GLN A 164 -5.90 8.72 -5.96
C GLN A 164 -6.30 7.65 -4.95
N CYS A 165 -5.76 7.75 -3.74
CA CYS A 165 -6.23 6.92 -2.64
C CYS A 165 -7.74 7.12 -2.42
N SER A 166 -8.52 6.06 -2.54
CA SER A 166 -9.92 6.11 -2.11
C SER A 166 -9.95 6.19 -0.58
N SER A 167 -10.76 7.08 0.00
CA SER A 167 -11.02 7.16 1.45
C SER A 167 -11.75 5.93 2.02
N SER A 168 -11.63 4.78 1.37
CA SER A 168 -12.32 3.55 1.77
C SER A 168 -11.62 2.93 2.97
N THR A 169 -12.07 3.32 4.17
CA THR A 169 -11.79 2.61 5.42
C THR A 169 -12.06 1.13 5.24
N ILE A 170 -11.00 0.30 5.22
CA ILE A 170 -11.13 -1.15 5.24
C ILE A 170 -11.61 -1.54 6.64
N TRP A 171 -12.89 -1.86 6.77
CA TRP A 171 -13.43 -2.49 7.97
C TRP A 171 -12.91 -3.92 8.04
N PHE A 172 -11.81 -4.15 8.77
CA PHE A 172 -11.57 -5.48 9.32
C PHE A 172 -12.64 -5.71 10.40
N LEU A 173 -13.67 -6.50 10.07
CA LEU A 173 -14.58 -7.06 11.05
C LEU A 173 -13.77 -7.96 12.00
N GLY A 174 -13.30 -7.38 13.10
CA GLY A 174 -12.70 -8.12 14.20
C GLY A 174 -13.68 -9.17 14.70
N ALA A 175 -13.32 -10.44 14.52
CA ALA A 175 -14.00 -11.55 15.16
C ALA A 175 -13.72 -11.47 16.66
N LEU A 176 -14.63 -10.80 17.38
CA LEU A 176 -14.67 -10.80 18.84
C LEU A 176 -14.98 -12.22 19.31
N TYR A 177 -13.98 -12.92 19.85
CA TYR A 177 -14.20 -14.17 20.57
C TYR A 177 -14.95 -13.84 21.87
N LEU A 178 -16.26 -14.08 21.89
CA LEU A 178 -17.06 -14.11 23.10
C LEU A 178 -17.05 -15.53 23.65
N THR A 179 -16.48 -15.74 24.83
CA THR A 179 -16.86 -16.87 25.68
C THR A 179 -16.92 -16.41 27.13
N VAL A 180 -18.15 -16.12 27.57
CA VAL A 180 -18.51 -15.99 28.98
C VAL A 180 -19.56 -17.06 29.27
N LEU A 181 -19.32 -17.86 30.32
CA LEU A 181 -20.25 -18.44 31.31
C LEU A 181 -19.51 -19.64 31.95
N ALA A 182 -18.93 -19.53 33.14
CA ALA A 182 -19.53 -19.47 34.50
C ALA A 182 -20.12 -20.82 34.98
N LEU A 183 -19.78 -21.14 36.25
CA LEU A 183 -20.34 -22.14 37.19
C LEU A 183 -19.76 -23.56 37.16
N TRP A 184 -18.74 -23.82 37.99
CA TRP A 184 -18.86 -24.33 39.37
C TRP A 184 -17.54 -24.15 40.12
#